data_AF-J2XN49-F1
#
_entry.id   AF-J2XN49-F1
#
_cell.length_a   1.000
_cell.length_b   1.000
_cell.length_c   1.000
_cell.angle_alpha   90.00
_cell.angle_beta   90.00
_cell.angle_gamma   90.00
#
_symmetry.space_group_name_H-M   'P 1'
#
loop_
_entity.id
_entity.type
_entity.pdbx_description
1 polymer ?
#
loop_
_entity_poly.entity_id
_entity_poly.type
_entity_poly.pdbx_seq_one_letter_code
_entity_poly.pdbx_strand_id
1 'polypeptide(L)'
;MSRPAFSRLPVTVDLPLLLQALAAIADDAWRSHFNTEYFSGDWSGVALISAADALTELSPGRGEPLLREPWLRDERWRHGLRNLSLNIVSARLLRLGPGARVHEHRDYDLNGPDADRRLHIPLLSPPNVDFWLDGQRVPMAAGECWFLDLARPHRVDNRDTAARIHLVIDCKPDAWLEQMIVEGLPDTPAPGLADTDLQRFQRLVTEDDSLSLALRTLHDPEMFIARTLELAAERGLVFSREELRTAMRNGRRQWHEQWSC
;
A
#
# COMPACT_ATOMS: atom_id res chain seq x y z
N MET A 1 -3.07 17.72 -18.36
CA MET A 1 -2.42 17.75 -17.04
C MET A 1 -1.87 16.36 -16.77
N SER A 2 -0.69 16.22 -16.17
CA SER A 2 -0.15 14.91 -15.79
C SER A 2 -0.93 14.35 -14.60
N ARG A 3 -1.25 13.05 -14.62
CA ARG A 3 -1.91 12.38 -13.50
C ARG A 3 -1.05 12.47 -12.23
N PRO A 4 -1.62 12.78 -11.05
CA PRO A 4 -0.88 12.76 -9.80
C PRO A 4 -0.46 11.33 -9.43
N ALA A 5 0.61 11.19 -8.63
CA ALA A 5 1.03 9.87 -8.12
C ALA A 5 -0.02 9.24 -7.19
N PHE A 6 -0.75 10.07 -6.46
CA PHE A 6 -1.90 9.65 -5.67
C PHE A 6 -2.91 10.80 -5.57
N SER A 7 -4.18 10.47 -5.37
CA SER A 7 -5.25 11.47 -5.21
C SER A 7 -6.34 10.91 -4.33
N ARG A 8 -6.78 11.69 -3.33
CA ARG A 8 -8.01 11.37 -2.59
C ARG A 8 -9.18 11.95 -3.37
N LEU A 9 -10.03 11.08 -3.91
CA LEU A 9 -11.12 11.49 -4.78
C LEU A 9 -12.19 12.27 -3.98
N PRO A 10 -12.82 13.30 -4.56
CA PRO A 10 -13.89 14.09 -3.92
C PRO A 10 -15.23 13.34 -3.97
N VAL A 11 -15.25 12.10 -3.50
CA VAL A 11 -16.40 11.20 -3.51
C VAL A 11 -16.63 10.62 -2.12
N THR A 12 -17.89 10.34 -1.79
CA THR A 12 -18.26 9.73 -0.52
C THR A 12 -18.70 8.30 -0.74
N VAL A 13 -18.22 7.40 0.12
CA VAL A 13 -18.69 6.01 0.21
C VAL A 13 -19.44 5.82 1.51
N ASP A 14 -20.40 4.90 1.53
CA ASP A 14 -21.17 4.56 2.73
C ASP A 14 -20.38 3.58 3.59
N LEU A 15 -19.37 4.08 4.31
CA LEU A 15 -18.48 3.24 5.14
C LEU A 15 -19.26 2.35 6.12
N PRO A 16 -20.26 2.83 6.88
CA PRO A 16 -21.04 1.97 7.77
C PRO A 16 -21.69 0.79 7.03
N LEU A 17 -22.23 1.02 5.84
CA LEU A 17 -22.86 -0.03 5.04
C LEU A 17 -21.82 -1.05 4.51
N LEU A 18 -20.66 -0.57 4.06
CA LEU A 18 -19.55 -1.42 3.62
C LEU A 18 -18.96 -2.25 4.76
N LEU A 19 -18.89 -1.70 5.97
CA LEU A 19 -18.45 -2.44 7.16
C LEU A 19 -19.43 -3.55 7.55
N GLN A 20 -20.73 -3.33 7.40
CA GLN A 20 -21.73 -4.37 7.61
C GLN A 20 -21.61 -5.49 6.56
N ALA A 21 -21.32 -5.15 5.31
CA ALA A 21 -21.07 -6.13 4.24
C ALA A 21 -19.78 -6.93 4.52
N LEU A 22 -18.71 -6.24 4.93
CA LEU A 22 -17.45 -6.85 5.34
C LEU A 22 -17.64 -7.84 6.49
N ALA A 23 -18.42 -7.47 7.51
CA ALA A 23 -18.69 -8.34 8.67
C ALA A 23 -19.50 -9.60 8.33
N ALA A 24 -20.20 -9.61 7.18
CA ALA A 24 -20.95 -10.78 6.70
C ALA A 24 -20.10 -11.75 5.87
N ILE A 25 -18.84 -11.40 5.56
CA ILE A 25 -17.91 -12.30 4.88
C ILE A 25 -17.46 -13.39 5.85
N ALA A 26 -17.68 -14.65 5.49
CA ALA A 26 -17.25 -15.79 6.28
C ALA A 26 -15.71 -15.92 6.30
N ASP A 27 -15.16 -16.40 7.41
CA ASP A 27 -13.71 -16.53 7.59
C ASP A 27 -13.06 -17.48 6.57
N ASP A 28 -13.78 -18.51 6.12
CA ASP A 28 -13.31 -19.49 5.12
C ASP A 28 -13.32 -18.95 3.67
N ALA A 29 -13.94 -17.79 3.43
CA ALA A 29 -13.88 -17.11 2.14
C ALA A 29 -12.51 -16.44 1.92
N TRP A 30 -11.76 -16.14 2.99
CA TRP A 30 -10.45 -15.50 2.90
C TRP A 30 -9.39 -16.46 2.40
N ARG A 31 -8.86 -16.17 1.21
CA ARG A 31 -7.78 -16.95 0.60
C ARG A 31 -6.45 -16.26 0.84
N SER A 32 -5.44 -17.00 1.27
CA SER A 32 -4.07 -16.49 1.35
C SER A 32 -3.61 -15.97 -0.01
N HIS A 33 -2.90 -14.85 -0.01
CA HIS A 33 -2.38 -14.27 -1.23
C HIS A 33 -1.37 -15.24 -1.87
N PHE A 34 -1.54 -15.52 -3.16
CA PHE A 34 -0.78 -16.55 -3.87
C PHE A 34 0.71 -16.23 -4.02
N ASN A 35 1.10 -14.97 -3.84
CA ASN A 35 2.47 -14.51 -4.06
C ASN A 35 3.24 -14.34 -2.74
N THR A 36 3.78 -15.44 -2.22
CA THR A 36 4.52 -15.48 -0.95
C THR A 36 5.87 -14.77 -0.98
N GLU A 37 6.38 -14.34 -2.14
CA GLU A 37 7.64 -13.61 -2.25
C GLU A 37 7.47 -12.11 -1.92
N TYR A 38 6.26 -11.58 -2.04
CA TYR A 38 5.97 -10.15 -1.85
C TYR A 38 5.42 -9.80 -0.46
N PHE A 39 5.32 -10.73 0.48
CA PHE A 39 4.87 -10.39 1.83
C PHE A 39 5.47 -11.27 2.93
N SER A 40 5.37 -10.76 4.16
CA SER A 40 5.59 -11.50 5.40
C SER A 40 4.38 -11.34 6.32
N GLY A 41 4.02 -12.38 7.07
CA GLY A 41 2.82 -12.41 7.92
C GLY A 41 1.56 -12.87 7.18
N ASP A 42 0.37 -12.51 7.67
CA ASP A 42 -0.91 -12.81 6.99
C ASP A 42 -1.21 -11.74 5.93
N TRP A 43 -1.22 -12.16 4.67
CA TRP A 43 -1.84 -11.42 3.59
C TRP A 43 -2.86 -12.32 2.89
N SER A 44 -4.12 -11.90 2.91
CA SER A 44 -5.24 -12.68 2.40
C SER A 44 -6.26 -11.78 1.72
N GLY A 45 -7.14 -12.36 0.90
CA GLY A 45 -8.16 -11.60 0.21
C GLY A 45 -9.41 -12.39 -0.17
N VAL A 46 -10.43 -11.63 -0.53
CA VAL A 46 -11.73 -12.13 -1.03
C VAL A 46 -12.06 -11.37 -2.30
N ALA A 47 -12.29 -12.11 -3.39
CA ALA A 47 -12.73 -11.53 -4.64
C ALA A 47 -14.24 -11.24 -4.57
N LEU A 48 -14.62 -9.99 -4.84
CA LEU A 48 -16.01 -9.58 -5.04
C LEU A 48 -16.35 -9.59 -6.53
N ILE A 49 -15.41 -9.13 -7.35
CA ILE A 49 -15.45 -9.16 -8.82
C ILE A 49 -14.05 -9.53 -9.30
N SER A 50 -13.95 -10.46 -10.25
CA SER A 50 -12.66 -10.86 -10.85
C SER A 50 -12.77 -10.84 -12.37
N ALA A 51 -11.65 -10.68 -13.08
CA ALA A 51 -11.65 -10.84 -14.53
C ALA A 51 -11.79 -12.33 -14.94
N ALA A 52 -12.51 -12.59 -16.03
CA ALA A 52 -12.75 -13.94 -16.54
C ALA A 52 -11.48 -14.70 -16.96
N ASP A 53 -10.43 -13.98 -17.33
CA ASP A 53 -9.12 -14.50 -17.73
C ASP A 53 -8.11 -14.58 -16.57
N ALA A 54 -8.50 -14.20 -15.36
CA ALA A 54 -7.60 -14.20 -14.20
C ALA A 54 -7.22 -15.63 -13.80
N LEU A 55 -5.91 -15.87 -13.58
CA LEU A 55 -5.38 -17.17 -13.18
C LEU A 55 -5.99 -17.68 -11.86
N THR A 56 -6.22 -16.75 -10.92
CA THR A 56 -6.95 -16.97 -9.68
C THR A 56 -7.94 -15.83 -9.48
N GLU A 57 -8.92 -15.98 -8.59
CA GLU A 57 -9.91 -14.93 -8.33
C GLU A 57 -9.29 -13.61 -7.81
N LEU A 58 -8.09 -13.67 -7.21
CA LEU A 58 -7.36 -12.50 -6.72
C LEU A 58 -6.31 -11.98 -7.71
N SER A 59 -6.01 -12.72 -8.77
CA SER A 59 -5.04 -12.32 -9.79
C SER A 59 -5.59 -11.19 -10.66
N PRO A 60 -4.73 -10.31 -11.19
CA PRO A 60 -5.15 -9.35 -12.22
C PRO A 60 -5.57 -10.10 -13.50
N GLY A 61 -6.38 -9.43 -14.32
CA GLY A 61 -6.82 -9.91 -15.63
C GLY A 61 -7.50 -8.80 -16.42
N ARG A 62 -7.75 -9.02 -17.71
CA ARG A 62 -8.34 -8.04 -18.63
C ARG A 62 -9.65 -8.49 -19.26
N GLY A 63 -10.06 -9.72 -19.00
CA GLY A 63 -11.31 -10.29 -19.47
C GLY A 63 -12.53 -9.65 -18.80
N GLU A 64 -13.71 -10.06 -19.26
CA GLU A 64 -14.98 -9.53 -18.76
C GLU A 64 -15.12 -9.69 -17.23
N PRO A 65 -15.71 -8.71 -16.54
CA PRO A 65 -15.92 -8.78 -15.09
C PRO A 65 -16.88 -9.91 -14.72
N LEU A 66 -16.44 -10.81 -13.84
CA LEU A 66 -17.25 -11.87 -13.25
C LEU A 66 -17.60 -11.53 -11.81
N LEU A 67 -18.88 -11.33 -11.53
CA LEU A 67 -19.39 -11.10 -10.18
C LEU A 67 -19.28 -12.39 -9.35
N ARG A 68 -18.59 -12.31 -8.22
CA ARG A 68 -18.44 -13.43 -7.29
C ARG A 68 -19.59 -13.48 -6.31
N GLU A 69 -19.75 -14.63 -5.68
CA GLU A 69 -20.86 -14.89 -4.77
C GLU A 69 -21.03 -13.82 -3.68
N PRO A 70 -19.98 -13.33 -2.99
CA PRO A 70 -20.14 -12.29 -1.96
C PRO A 70 -20.73 -10.99 -2.49
N TRP A 71 -20.41 -10.61 -3.74
CA TRP A 71 -20.98 -9.42 -4.37
C TRP A 71 -22.44 -9.62 -4.80
N LEU A 72 -22.78 -10.83 -5.27
CA LEU A 72 -24.13 -11.16 -5.72
C LEU A 72 -25.11 -11.25 -4.55
N ARG A 73 -24.70 -11.89 -3.45
CA ARG A 73 -25.58 -12.10 -2.29
C ARG A 73 -25.76 -10.87 -1.40
N ASP A 74 -24.81 -9.94 -1.43
CA ASP A 74 -24.86 -8.76 -0.58
C ASP A 74 -24.93 -7.46 -1.39
N GLU A 75 -26.13 -6.88 -1.45
CA GLU A 75 -26.36 -5.63 -2.17
C GLU A 75 -25.68 -4.41 -1.53
N ARG A 76 -25.23 -4.51 -0.27
CA ARG A 76 -24.57 -3.43 0.45
C ARG A 76 -23.28 -2.99 -0.23
N TRP A 77 -22.58 -3.89 -0.91
CA TRP A 77 -21.42 -3.53 -1.74
C TRP A 77 -21.79 -2.52 -2.83
N ARG A 78 -22.86 -2.78 -3.58
CA ARG A 78 -23.35 -1.87 -4.64
C ARG A 78 -23.86 -0.56 -4.06
N HIS A 79 -24.66 -0.63 -3.00
CA HIS A 79 -25.24 0.55 -2.37
C HIS A 79 -24.20 1.44 -1.69
N GLY A 80 -23.14 0.85 -1.13
CA GLY A 80 -22.06 1.60 -0.48
C GLY A 80 -21.14 2.33 -1.45
N LEU A 81 -21.10 1.86 -2.71
CA LEU A 81 -20.32 2.45 -3.80
C LEU A 81 -21.17 3.27 -4.78
N ARG A 82 -22.45 3.53 -4.48
CA ARG A 82 -23.42 4.13 -5.43
C ARG A 82 -23.03 5.49 -6.02
N ASN A 83 -22.13 6.23 -5.36
CA ASN A 83 -21.65 7.53 -5.80
C ASN A 83 -20.43 7.44 -6.75
N LEU A 84 -19.93 6.23 -6.99
CA LEU A 84 -18.80 5.95 -7.85
C LEU A 84 -19.32 5.43 -9.20
N SER A 85 -19.26 6.28 -10.22
CA SER A 85 -19.61 5.91 -11.60
C SER A 85 -18.42 5.22 -12.27
N LEU A 86 -18.14 3.98 -11.85
CA LEU A 86 -16.96 3.23 -12.29
C LEU A 86 -17.32 2.10 -13.25
N ASN A 87 -16.52 1.94 -14.31
CA ASN A 87 -16.46 0.72 -15.09
C ASN A 87 -15.50 -0.28 -14.42
N ILE A 88 -16.02 -1.10 -13.49
CA ILE A 88 -15.21 -2.00 -12.65
C ILE A 88 -14.79 -3.25 -13.42
N VAL A 89 -13.49 -3.51 -13.46
CA VAL A 89 -12.88 -4.75 -13.99
C VAL A 89 -12.75 -5.80 -12.90
N SER A 90 -12.24 -5.39 -11.73
CA SER A 90 -12.14 -6.26 -10.56
C SER A 90 -12.35 -5.47 -9.26
N ALA A 91 -12.82 -6.17 -8.24
CA ALA A 91 -13.01 -5.62 -6.90
C ALA A 91 -12.69 -6.72 -5.87
N ARG A 92 -11.81 -6.42 -4.93
CA ARG A 92 -11.33 -7.40 -3.93
C ARG A 92 -11.10 -6.75 -2.58
N LEU A 93 -11.40 -7.50 -1.53
CA LEU A 93 -10.99 -7.18 -0.17
C LEU A 93 -9.58 -7.71 0.03
N LEU A 94 -8.67 -6.88 0.51
CA LEU A 94 -7.31 -7.28 0.87
C LEU A 94 -7.07 -7.02 2.35
N ARG A 95 -6.84 -8.10 3.11
CA ARG A 95 -6.50 -8.10 4.53
C ARG A 95 -5.01 -8.26 4.71
N LEU A 96 -4.40 -7.33 5.43
CA LEU A 96 -3.04 -7.43 5.94
C LEU A 96 -3.13 -7.58 7.46
N GLY A 97 -2.77 -8.75 7.97
CA GLY A 97 -2.87 -9.08 9.40
C GLY A 97 -1.90 -8.28 10.28
N PRO A 98 -2.03 -8.38 11.61
CA PRO A 98 -1.15 -7.72 12.56
C PRO A 98 0.33 -8.08 12.32
N GLY A 99 1.20 -7.08 12.33
CA GLY A 99 2.64 -7.24 12.08
C GLY A 99 3.04 -7.62 10.65
N ALA A 100 2.08 -7.85 9.75
CA ALA A 100 2.33 -8.27 8.38
C ALA A 100 2.79 -7.11 7.49
N ARG A 101 3.53 -7.44 6.44
CA ARG A 101 4.12 -6.47 5.51
C ARG A 101 3.98 -6.93 4.09
N VAL A 102 3.72 -6.01 3.18
CA VAL A 102 3.87 -6.20 1.74
C VAL A 102 5.17 -5.52 1.34
N HIS A 103 6.13 -6.29 0.83
CA HIS A 103 7.45 -5.82 0.40
C HIS A 103 7.34 -4.85 -0.78
N GLU A 104 8.39 -4.07 -0.99
CA GLU A 104 8.39 -3.07 -2.06
C GLU A 104 8.35 -3.71 -3.45
N HIS A 105 7.34 -3.36 -4.24
CA HIS A 105 7.13 -3.88 -5.58
C HIS A 105 6.48 -2.85 -6.50
N ARG A 106 6.24 -3.24 -7.75
CA ARG A 106 5.55 -2.44 -8.78
C ARG A 106 4.49 -3.30 -9.46
N ASP A 107 3.33 -2.70 -9.70
CA ASP A 107 2.24 -3.30 -10.47
C ASP A 107 2.42 -2.93 -11.94
N TYR A 108 3.22 -3.71 -12.66
CA TYR A 108 3.55 -3.42 -14.06
C TYR A 108 2.35 -3.46 -15.01
N ASP A 109 1.29 -4.20 -14.65
CA ASP A 109 0.02 -4.28 -15.40
C ASP A 109 -0.77 -2.95 -15.39
N LEU A 110 -0.48 -2.07 -14.43
CA LEU A 110 -1.10 -0.75 -14.29
C LEU A 110 -0.36 0.37 -15.04
N ASN A 111 0.69 0.04 -15.79
CA ASN A 111 1.46 1.01 -16.54
C ASN A 111 0.85 1.30 -17.92
N GLY A 112 0.68 2.59 -18.25
CA GLY A 112 0.24 3.06 -19.57
C GLY A 112 -1.09 3.80 -19.58
N PRO A 113 -1.46 4.41 -20.73
CA PRO A 113 -2.66 5.22 -20.85
C PRO A 113 -3.96 4.40 -20.70
N ASP A 114 -4.00 3.21 -21.29
CA ASP A 114 -5.18 2.32 -21.30
C ASP A 114 -5.20 1.32 -20.14
N ALA A 115 -4.20 1.36 -19.26
CA ALA A 115 -4.17 0.52 -18.07
C ALA A 115 -5.33 0.85 -17.14
N ASP A 116 -5.71 -0.08 -16.27
CA ASP A 116 -6.76 0.16 -15.30
C ASP A 116 -6.31 1.20 -14.25
N ARG A 117 -7.26 1.86 -13.60
CA ARG A 117 -7.03 2.71 -12.44
C ARG A 117 -7.35 1.91 -11.20
N ARG A 118 -6.35 1.76 -10.33
CA ARG A 118 -6.51 1.06 -9.05
C ARG A 118 -6.92 2.07 -7.99
N LEU A 119 -8.11 1.86 -7.44
CA LEU A 119 -8.66 2.62 -6.32
C LEU A 119 -8.55 1.80 -5.03
N HIS A 120 -8.25 2.48 -3.93
CA HIS A 120 -8.24 1.94 -2.59
C HIS A 120 -9.28 2.65 -1.73
N ILE A 121 -10.17 1.88 -1.12
CA ILE A 121 -11.11 2.34 -0.10
C ILE A 121 -10.74 1.63 1.20
N PRO A 122 -10.09 2.31 2.15
CA PRO A 122 -9.79 1.73 3.45
C PRO A 122 -11.11 1.47 4.20
N LEU A 123 -11.37 0.21 4.55
CA LEU A 123 -12.52 -0.15 5.39
C LEU A 123 -12.09 -0.20 6.85
N LEU A 124 -11.00 -0.93 7.12
CA LEU A 124 -10.30 -0.97 8.40
C LEU A 124 -8.87 -0.51 8.17
N SER A 125 -8.48 0.61 8.78
CA SER A 125 -7.12 1.18 8.65
C SER A 125 -6.66 1.66 10.04
N PRO A 126 -6.10 0.75 10.87
CA PRO A 126 -5.63 1.12 12.20
C PRO A 126 -4.43 2.09 12.12
N PRO A 127 -4.16 2.87 13.18
CA PRO A 127 -3.26 4.02 13.11
C PRO A 127 -1.80 3.68 12.81
N ASN A 128 -1.36 2.44 13.09
CA ASN A 128 0.02 2.01 12.87
C ASN A 128 0.24 1.28 11.53
N VAL A 129 -0.57 1.58 10.51
CA VAL A 129 -0.36 1.11 9.14
C VAL A 129 0.18 2.22 8.26
N ASP A 130 1.33 1.97 7.66
CA ASP A 130 1.91 2.88 6.66
C ASP A 130 1.78 2.28 5.26
N PHE A 131 1.17 3.03 4.35
CA PHE A 131 1.26 2.78 2.91
C PHE A 131 2.31 3.71 2.31
N TRP A 132 3.33 3.14 1.67
CA TRP A 132 4.39 3.90 1.01
C TRP A 132 4.24 3.81 -0.49
N LEU A 133 4.32 4.96 -1.17
CA LEU A 133 4.29 5.10 -2.62
C LEU A 133 5.42 6.03 -3.05
N ASP A 134 6.33 5.53 -3.89
CA ASP A 134 7.48 6.28 -4.42
C ASP A 134 8.30 6.97 -3.30
N GLY A 135 8.50 6.24 -2.19
CA GLY A 135 9.21 6.73 -1.00
C GLY A 135 8.41 7.70 -0.11
N GLN A 136 7.14 7.96 -0.43
CA GLN A 136 6.28 8.86 0.33
C GLN A 136 5.18 8.10 1.07
N ARG A 137 4.88 8.48 2.31
CA ARG A 137 3.76 7.89 3.05
C ARG A 137 2.43 8.52 2.62
N VAL A 138 1.47 7.67 2.25
CA VAL A 138 0.12 8.06 1.88
C VAL A 138 -0.83 7.83 3.08
N PRO A 139 -1.37 8.88 3.70
CA PRO A 139 -2.15 8.79 4.93
C PRO A 139 -3.62 8.47 4.66
N MET A 140 -3.90 7.28 4.16
CA MET A 140 -5.27 6.85 3.86
C MET A 140 -6.07 6.57 5.15
N ALA A 141 -7.23 7.22 5.31
CA ALA A 141 -8.16 6.99 6.41
C ALA A 141 -9.40 6.17 5.99
N ALA A 142 -10.03 5.53 6.97
CA ALA A 142 -11.23 4.72 6.75
C ALA A 142 -12.37 5.53 6.12
N GLY A 143 -12.99 4.97 5.08
CA GLY A 143 -14.11 5.60 4.36
C GLY A 143 -13.70 6.61 3.28
N GLU A 144 -12.41 6.81 3.04
CA GLU A 144 -11.92 7.61 1.92
C GLU A 144 -11.79 6.77 0.65
N CYS A 145 -11.71 7.42 -0.52
CA CYS A 145 -11.43 6.76 -1.79
C CYS A 145 -10.17 7.35 -2.42
N TRP A 146 -9.19 6.51 -2.69
CA TRP A 146 -7.86 6.92 -3.14
C TRP A 146 -7.48 6.29 -4.46
N PHE A 147 -7.05 7.10 -5.41
CA PHE A 147 -6.25 6.63 -6.54
C PHE A 147 -4.78 6.57 -6.14
N LEU A 148 -4.09 5.50 -6.54
CA LEU A 148 -2.66 5.30 -6.35
C LEU A 148 -2.02 4.84 -7.68
N ASP A 149 -0.95 5.51 -8.11
CA ASP A 149 -0.15 5.13 -9.28
C ASP A 149 0.82 3.99 -8.91
N LEU A 150 0.28 2.77 -8.81
CA LEU A 150 0.99 1.58 -8.32
C LEU A 150 1.96 0.97 -9.33
N ALA A 151 2.07 1.55 -10.54
CA ALA A 151 3.22 1.31 -11.42
C ALA A 151 4.54 1.82 -10.81
N ARG A 152 4.45 2.71 -9.81
CA ARG A 152 5.58 3.17 -8.99
C ARG A 152 5.88 2.19 -7.84
N PRO A 153 7.12 2.20 -7.31
CA PRO A 153 7.47 1.40 -6.13
C PRO A 153 6.52 1.68 -4.97
N HIS A 154 5.98 0.65 -4.36
CA HIS A 154 5.11 0.80 -3.20
C HIS A 154 5.22 -0.39 -2.26
N ARG A 155 4.95 -0.16 -0.97
CA ARG A 155 4.97 -1.17 0.09
C ARG A 155 3.95 -0.84 1.17
N VAL A 156 3.63 -1.81 2.02
CA VAL A 156 2.72 -1.62 3.16
C VAL A 156 3.30 -2.26 4.40
N ASP A 157 3.36 -1.52 5.50
CA ASP A 157 3.77 -2.03 6.80
C ASP A 157 2.60 -1.92 7.78
N ASN A 158 1.99 -3.05 8.17
CA ASN A 158 1.03 -3.08 9.27
C ASN A 158 1.77 -3.39 10.57
N ARG A 159 2.15 -2.36 11.33
CA ARG A 159 2.79 -2.51 12.65
C ARG A 159 1.77 -2.52 13.78
N ASP A 160 0.48 -2.47 13.45
CA ASP A 160 -0.59 -2.51 14.42
C ASP A 160 -0.83 -3.94 14.95
N THR A 161 -1.58 -4.00 16.03
CA THR A 161 -2.13 -5.24 16.60
C THR A 161 -3.44 -5.65 15.94
N ALA A 162 -4.06 -4.75 15.17
CA ALA A 162 -5.26 -5.00 14.40
C ALA A 162 -4.96 -5.23 12.90
N ALA A 163 -5.85 -5.95 12.22
CA ALA A 163 -5.76 -6.14 10.79
C ALA A 163 -6.17 -4.88 10.02
N ARG A 164 -5.51 -4.63 8.88
CA ARG A 164 -5.90 -3.63 7.89
C ARG A 164 -6.67 -4.31 6.77
N ILE A 165 -7.83 -3.78 6.40
CA ILE A 165 -8.66 -4.29 5.30
C ILE A 165 -9.04 -3.13 4.38
N HIS A 166 -8.60 -3.20 3.13
CA HIS A 166 -9.02 -2.26 2.09
C HIS A 166 -9.85 -2.99 1.02
N LEU A 167 -10.86 -2.31 0.52
CA LEU A 167 -11.50 -2.64 -0.75
C LEU A 167 -10.66 -2.03 -1.87
N VAL A 168 -10.12 -2.88 -2.74
CA VAL A 168 -9.32 -2.49 -3.91
C VAL A 168 -10.13 -2.73 -5.16
N ILE A 169 -10.25 -1.70 -6.00
CA ILE A 169 -11.08 -1.73 -7.21
C ILE A 169 -10.20 -1.36 -8.40
N ASP A 170 -10.08 -2.24 -9.37
CA ASP A 170 -9.51 -1.93 -10.68
C ASP A 170 -10.64 -1.55 -11.63
N CYS A 171 -10.52 -0.39 -12.27
CA CYS A 171 -11.54 0.14 -13.16
C CYS A 171 -10.93 0.66 -14.46
N LYS A 172 -11.69 0.53 -15.56
CA LYS A 172 -11.25 1.08 -16.85
C LYS A 172 -11.13 2.60 -16.74
N PRO A 173 -10.14 3.21 -17.41
CA PRO A 173 -10.07 4.65 -17.46
C PRO A 173 -11.25 5.22 -18.24
N ASP A 174 -11.95 6.17 -17.65
CA ASP A 174 -13.00 6.95 -18.29
C ASP A 174 -12.90 8.44 -17.90
N ALA A 175 -13.68 9.28 -18.59
CA ALA A 175 -13.61 10.72 -18.40
C ALA A 175 -14.00 11.18 -16.99
N TRP A 176 -14.96 10.51 -16.35
CA TRP A 176 -15.41 10.87 -15.01
C TRP A 176 -14.31 10.54 -13.99
N LEU A 177 -13.74 9.34 -14.07
CA LEU A 177 -12.70 8.90 -13.15
C LEU A 177 -11.42 9.74 -13.29
N GLU A 178 -10.96 10.01 -14.51
CA GLU A 178 -9.79 10.86 -14.73
C GLU A 178 -10.03 12.27 -14.18
N GLN A 179 -11.24 12.83 -14.33
CA GLN A 179 -11.60 14.11 -13.75
C GLN A 179 -11.53 14.07 -12.21
N MET A 180 -12.10 13.05 -11.56
CA MET A 180 -12.05 12.92 -10.09
C MET A 180 -10.62 12.74 -9.56
N ILE A 181 -9.75 12.05 -10.31
CA ILE A 181 -8.33 11.88 -9.96
C ILE A 181 -7.60 13.22 -10.07
N VAL A 182 -7.81 13.97 -11.16
CA VAL A 182 -7.14 15.26 -11.40
C VAL A 182 -7.62 16.34 -10.45
N GLU A 183 -8.93 16.39 -10.19
CA GLU A 183 -9.53 17.34 -9.25
C GLU A 183 -9.04 17.06 -7.84
N GLY A 184 -9.18 15.80 -7.38
CA GLY A 184 -8.85 15.40 -6.02
C GLY A 184 -9.54 16.26 -4.96
N LEU A 185 -9.32 15.94 -3.69
CA LEU A 185 -9.68 16.84 -2.60
C LEU A 185 -8.53 17.84 -2.36
N PRO A 186 -8.80 19.16 -2.21
CA PRO A 186 -7.74 20.15 -1.96
C PRO A 186 -6.95 19.92 -0.67
N ASP A 187 -7.57 19.28 0.31
CA ASP A 187 -6.98 18.88 1.58
C ASP A 187 -6.45 17.44 1.55
N THR A 188 -6.29 16.84 0.35
CA THR A 188 -5.46 15.64 0.18
C THR A 188 -4.12 15.93 0.83
N PRO A 189 -3.76 15.23 1.93
CA PRO A 189 -2.56 15.53 2.64
C PRO A 189 -1.37 15.51 1.69
N ALA A 190 -0.55 16.56 1.74
CA ALA A 190 0.74 16.53 1.06
C ALA A 190 1.46 15.24 1.51
N PRO A 191 2.18 14.55 0.61
CA PRO A 191 2.92 13.36 0.99
C PRO A 191 3.77 13.73 2.19
N GLY A 192 3.51 13.07 3.32
CA GLY A 192 4.18 13.45 4.55
C GLY A 192 5.67 13.22 4.35
N LEU A 193 6.47 14.28 4.44
CA LEU A 193 7.90 14.20 4.80
C LEU A 193 8.05 13.76 6.27
N ALA A 194 7.10 13.00 6.80
CA ALA A 194 7.28 12.34 8.07
C ALA A 194 8.36 11.31 7.82
N ASP A 195 9.56 11.63 8.28
CA ASP A 195 10.70 10.74 8.21
C ASP A 195 10.26 9.35 8.64
N THR A 196 10.49 8.36 7.77
CA THR A 196 10.56 6.97 8.19
C THR A 196 11.37 6.89 9.48
N ASP A 197 11.08 5.91 10.33
CA ASP A 197 11.89 5.67 11.53
C ASP A 197 13.38 5.49 11.17
N LEU A 198 13.66 4.94 9.98
CA LEU A 198 14.99 4.87 9.40
C LEU A 198 15.60 6.26 9.10
N GLN A 199 14.85 7.17 8.48
CA GLN A 199 15.31 8.55 8.21
C GLN A 199 15.51 9.34 9.52
N ARG A 200 14.62 9.16 10.50
CA ARG A 200 14.82 9.72 11.85
C ARG A 200 16.08 9.17 12.48
N PHE A 201 16.31 7.87 12.36
CA PHE A 201 17.53 7.24 12.87
C PHE A 201 18.78 7.71 12.13
N GLN A 202 18.74 7.84 10.80
CA GLN A 202 19.85 8.39 10.01
C GLN A 202 20.21 9.82 10.43
N ARG A 203 19.21 10.65 10.73
CA ARG A 203 19.43 11.99 11.29
C ARG A 203 20.09 11.91 12.65
N LEU A 204 19.59 11.08 13.56
CA LEU A 204 20.22 10.86 14.87
C LEU A 204 21.68 10.41 14.73
N VAL A 205 21.99 9.49 13.80
CA VAL A 205 23.37 9.04 13.52
C VAL A 205 24.25 10.18 13.00
N THR A 206 23.66 11.14 12.29
CA THR A 206 24.38 12.32 11.77
C THR A 206 24.64 13.36 12.86
N GLU A 207 23.72 13.49 13.82
CA GLU A 207 23.75 14.49 14.89
C GLU A 207 24.45 14.01 16.18
N ASP A 208 24.53 12.70 16.42
CA ASP A 208 25.11 12.08 17.61
C ASP A 208 26.43 11.36 17.28
N ASP A 209 27.55 11.97 17.68
CA ASP A 209 28.90 11.44 17.48
C ASP A 209 29.12 10.07 18.11
N SER A 210 28.49 9.80 19.25
CA SER A 210 28.63 8.51 19.95
C SER A 210 27.94 7.39 19.17
N LEU A 211 26.76 7.69 18.62
CA LEU A 211 25.99 6.77 17.80
C LEU A 211 26.69 6.52 16.45
N SER A 212 27.22 7.58 15.85
CA SER A 212 28.05 7.53 14.64
C SER A 212 29.27 6.64 14.83
N LEU A 213 30.02 6.83 15.93
CA LEU A 213 31.20 6.03 16.26
C LEU A 213 30.86 4.55 16.50
N ALA A 214 29.78 4.28 17.23
CA ALA A 214 29.32 2.93 17.51
C ALA A 214 29.01 2.12 16.23
N LEU A 215 28.50 2.79 15.20
CA LEU A 215 28.20 2.16 13.91
C LEU A 215 29.40 2.12 12.95
N ARG A 216 30.24 3.16 12.92
CA ARG A 216 31.42 3.25 12.02
C ARG A 216 32.49 2.19 12.30
N THR A 217 32.55 1.68 13.52
CA THR A 217 33.53 0.65 13.92
C THR A 217 33.13 -0.76 13.47
N LEU A 218 31.90 -0.95 12.99
CA LEU A 218 31.39 -2.24 12.50
C LEU A 218 31.68 -2.40 11.01
N HIS A 219 32.58 -3.32 10.69
CA HIS A 219 33.00 -3.61 9.31
C HIS A 219 32.23 -4.78 8.68
N ASP A 220 31.63 -5.64 9.52
CA ASP A 220 30.78 -6.73 9.06
C ASP A 220 29.36 -6.21 8.78
N PRO A 221 28.81 -6.43 7.57
CA PRO A 221 27.48 -5.94 7.21
C PRO A 221 26.35 -6.48 8.09
N GLU A 222 26.43 -7.74 8.54
CA GLU A 222 25.38 -8.34 9.35
C GLU A 222 25.44 -7.84 10.80
N MET A 223 26.63 -7.65 11.36
CA MET A 223 26.80 -6.99 12.66
C MET A 223 26.34 -5.53 12.61
N PHE A 224 26.69 -4.79 11.55
CA PHE A 224 26.22 -3.42 11.34
C PHE A 224 24.69 -3.34 11.34
N ILE A 225 24.04 -4.22 10.56
CA ILE A 225 22.58 -4.29 10.48
C ILE A 225 21.97 -4.62 11.85
N ALA A 226 22.47 -5.66 12.52
CA ALA A 226 21.93 -6.10 13.80
C ALA A 226 22.03 -4.98 14.86
N ARG A 227 23.20 -4.34 14.97
CA ARG A 227 23.41 -3.26 15.95
C ARG A 227 22.60 -2.01 15.62
N THR A 228 22.44 -1.68 14.34
CA THR A 228 21.61 -0.56 13.89
C THR A 228 20.15 -0.75 14.31
N LEU A 229 19.59 -1.95 14.12
CA LEU A 229 18.22 -2.27 14.50
C LEU A 229 18.02 -2.22 16.03
N GLU A 230 18.99 -2.71 16.79
CA GLU A 230 18.97 -2.66 18.25
C GLU A 230 18.98 -1.21 18.78
N LEU A 231 19.92 -0.39 18.30
CA LEU A 231 20.03 1.03 18.67
C LEU A 231 18.79 1.85 18.29
N ALA A 232 18.15 1.52 17.18
CA ALA A 232 16.89 2.13 16.77
C ALA A 232 15.75 1.73 17.70
N ALA A 233 15.63 0.45 18.03
CA ALA A 233 14.59 -0.07 18.92
C ALA A 233 14.70 0.52 20.34
N GLU A 234 15.91 0.68 20.88
CA GLU A 234 16.17 1.38 22.15
C GLU A 234 15.60 2.82 22.18
N ARG A 235 15.45 3.43 21.01
CA ARG A 235 14.95 4.82 20.82
C ARG A 235 13.51 4.87 20.34
N GLY A 236 12.81 3.73 20.34
CA GLY A 236 11.43 3.62 19.88
C GLY A 236 11.26 3.79 18.36
N LEU A 237 12.34 3.65 17.59
CA LEU A 237 12.32 3.71 16.13
C LEU A 237 12.30 2.30 15.55
N VAL A 238 11.33 2.01 14.69
CA VAL A 238 11.09 0.67 14.15
C VAL A 238 11.17 0.68 12.63
N PHE A 239 12.24 0.09 12.10
CA PHE A 239 12.42 -0.20 10.68
C PHE A 239 12.99 -1.60 10.47
N SER A 240 12.85 -2.13 9.27
CA SER A 240 13.20 -3.51 8.94
C SER A 240 14.67 -3.64 8.51
N ARG A 241 15.19 -4.86 8.64
CA ARG A 241 16.48 -5.25 8.04
C ARG A 241 16.52 -4.97 6.53
N GLU A 242 15.40 -5.17 5.84
CA GLU A 242 15.31 -4.94 4.40
C GLU A 242 15.30 -3.46 4.06
N GLU A 243 14.58 -2.62 4.82
CA GLU A 243 14.59 -1.17 4.68
C GLU A 243 16.01 -0.63 4.84
N LEU A 244 16.72 -1.10 5.88
CA LEU A 244 18.13 -0.75 6.11
C LEU A 244 19.04 -1.23 4.97
N ARG A 245 18.90 -2.47 4.51
CA ARG A 245 19.68 -3.00 3.38
C ARG A 245 19.42 -2.20 2.09
N THR A 246 18.18 -1.81 1.83
CA THR A 246 17.82 -0.95 0.69
C THR A 246 18.49 0.41 0.80
N ALA A 247 18.46 1.05 1.97
CA ALA A 247 19.17 2.30 2.20
C ALA A 247 20.69 2.16 2.03
N MET A 248 21.30 1.08 2.54
CA MET A 248 22.73 0.79 2.35
C MET A 248 23.11 0.55 0.88
N ARG A 249 22.22 -0.06 0.07
CA ARG A 249 22.42 -0.20 -1.38
C ARG A 249 22.33 1.14 -2.09
N ASN A 250 21.30 1.94 -1.77
CA ASN A 250 21.09 3.25 -2.37
C ASN A 250 22.23 4.24 -2.04
N GLY A 251 22.69 4.27 -0.79
CA GLY A 251 23.82 5.11 -0.38
C GLY A 251 25.12 4.76 -1.10
N ARG A 252 25.41 3.46 -1.28
CA ARG A 252 26.57 3.02 -2.08
C ARG A 252 26.46 3.46 -3.55
N ARG A 253 25.28 3.33 -4.15
CA ARG A 253 25.04 3.77 -5.54
C ARG A 253 25.26 5.28 -5.70
N GLN A 254 24.67 6.09 -4.81
CA GLN A 254 24.84 7.56 -4.83
C GLN A 254 26.30 7.98 -4.65
N TRP A 255 27.04 7.30 -3.76
CA TRP A 255 28.47 7.56 -3.60
C TRP A 255 29.22 7.25 -4.90
N HIS A 256 29.04 6.08 -5.51
CA HIS A 256 29.69 5.75 -6.78
C HIS A 256 29.36 6.71 -7.93
N GLU A 257 28.11 7.17 -8.03
CA GLU A 257 27.67 8.14 -9.04
C GLU A 257 28.33 9.51 -8.86
N GLN A 258 28.57 9.96 -7.61
CA GLN A 258 29.26 11.22 -7.31
C GLN A 258 30.74 11.25 -7.72
N TRP A 259 31.38 10.07 -7.90
CA TRP A 259 32.79 9.95 -8.29
C TRP A 259 32.98 9.41 -9.72
N SER A 260 31.89 9.23 -10.48
CA SER A 260 31.91 8.74 -11.87
C SER A 260 31.70 9.85 -12.91
N CYS A 261 31.90 11.12 -12.53
CA CYS A 261 31.94 12.28 -13.43
C CYS A 261 33.37 12.82 -13.58
#